data_AF-A0A2V3HVX6-F1
#
_entry.id   AF-A0A2V3HVX6-F1
#
_cell.length_a   1.000
_cell.length_b   1.000
_cell.length_c   1.000
_cell.angle_alpha   90.00
_cell.angle_beta   90.00
_cell.angle_gamma   90.00
#
_symmetry.space_group_name_H-M   'P 1'
#
loop_
_entity.id
_entity.type
_entity.pdbx_description
1 polymer ?
#
loop_
_entity_poly.entity_id
_entity_poly.type
_entity_poly.pdbx_seq_one_letter_code
_entity_poly.pdbx_strand_id
1 'polypeptide(L)'
;MGDEEGSAGAADEKPAAKAPPRAPPRAPPTGPPGAGPRGAAMMPPGQTGHRRRSAAPTVPTEQEEPEDMQTAVAGLAEKFSEEEADVAFEESDPIAHMVHKATERVESPAGTEVERLQAEVEQLRAGLAGATSYISDIEQQPMPPIVGEGFVIPDYVVADFVRTGRLIHRDGLVHGISGTLSMLALDQPNLVHMTAESAALGQMDESVIVSGRLGEEEPMGAGAAWRIHSVLLAVAALNYDGRAACMHVQSPYTTALSLKDDLFILRPPDVAGQALFEKAVIVDYEEENIDDYLRQLSEGLKQSGSKVVISRGNGVYAVGATFDEAWNNAAALEHSMMVLYLAIDAGIDI
;
A
#
# COMPACT_ATOMS: atom_id res chain seq x y z
N MET A 1 -50.72 78.50 -13.71
CA MET A 1 -49.52 79.34 -13.77
C MET A 1 -48.34 78.41 -13.66
N GLY A 2 -47.74 77.88 -14.70
CA GLY A 2 -47.83 78.04 -16.16
C GLY A 2 -46.59 77.28 -16.65
N ASP A 3 -46.73 76.25 -17.49
CA ASP A 3 -46.77 76.29 -18.98
C ASP A 3 -45.47 75.56 -19.40
N GLU A 4 -45.58 74.34 -19.93
CA GLU A 4 -45.68 74.00 -21.36
C GLU A 4 -44.32 73.74 -22.04
N GLU A 5 -44.28 72.58 -22.70
CA GLU A 5 -43.58 72.28 -23.95
C GLU A 5 -42.03 72.27 -23.97
N GLY A 6 -41.33 71.42 -24.72
CA GLY A 6 -41.68 70.50 -25.81
C GLY A 6 -40.42 70.24 -26.65
N SER A 7 -40.52 69.26 -27.55
CA SER A 7 -39.70 69.09 -28.76
C SER A 7 -38.37 68.30 -28.72
N ALA A 8 -38.49 67.06 -29.21
CA ALA A 8 -37.81 66.47 -30.37
C ALA A 8 -36.30 66.64 -30.59
N GLY A 9 -35.63 65.48 -30.70
CA GLY A 9 -34.37 65.26 -31.43
C GLY A 9 -34.14 63.76 -31.61
N ALA A 10 -34.79 63.17 -32.63
CA ALA A 10 -34.15 62.61 -33.82
C ALA A 10 -33.39 61.29 -33.58
N ALA A 11 -34.04 60.21 -34.02
CA ALA A 11 -33.42 58.92 -34.29
C ALA A 11 -32.45 59.04 -35.47
N ASP A 12 -31.30 58.37 -35.38
CA ASP A 12 -30.51 58.03 -36.56
C ASP A 12 -30.10 56.55 -36.48
N GLU A 13 -30.25 55.89 -37.61
CA GLU A 13 -30.39 54.46 -37.78
C GLU A 13 -29.18 53.91 -38.56
N LYS A 14 -28.31 53.13 -37.88
CA LYS A 14 -27.39 52.11 -38.45
C LYS A 14 -26.27 52.59 -39.43
N PRO A 15 -25.16 51.84 -39.66
CA PRO A 15 -25.14 50.38 -39.85
C PRO A 15 -24.00 49.59 -39.19
N ALA A 16 -24.21 48.26 -39.24
CA ALA A 16 -23.36 47.20 -38.76
C ALA A 16 -21.93 47.22 -39.31
N ALA A 17 -20.94 47.09 -38.42
CA ALA A 17 -19.55 46.85 -38.76
C ALA A 17 -19.27 45.35 -38.92
N LYS A 18 -18.64 45.03 -40.04
CA LYS A 18 -18.35 43.70 -40.59
C LYS A 18 -17.30 42.93 -39.77
N ALA A 19 -17.52 41.62 -39.69
CA ALA A 19 -16.54 40.64 -39.22
C ALA A 19 -15.26 40.61 -40.09
N PRO A 20 -14.08 40.28 -39.52
CA PRO A 20 -12.83 40.24 -40.25
C PRO A 20 -12.73 39.01 -41.18
N PRO A 21 -11.96 39.10 -42.29
CA PRO A 21 -11.97 38.11 -43.36
C PRO A 21 -11.21 36.83 -43.02
N ARG A 22 -11.76 35.71 -43.49
CA ARG A 22 -11.17 34.37 -43.48
C ARG A 22 -9.85 34.32 -44.26
N ALA A 23 -8.84 33.67 -43.67
CA ALA A 23 -7.58 33.33 -44.30
C ALA A 23 -7.76 32.34 -45.48
N PRO A 24 -6.90 32.39 -46.51
CA PRO A 24 -6.99 31.51 -47.68
C PRO A 24 -6.53 30.07 -47.40
N PRO A 25 -6.99 29.08 -48.18
CA PRO A 25 -6.74 27.67 -47.91
C PRO A 25 -5.30 27.24 -48.22
N ARG A 26 -4.75 26.39 -47.34
CA ARG A 26 -3.46 25.71 -47.52
C ARG A 26 -3.50 24.76 -48.71
N ALA A 27 -2.44 24.81 -49.53
CA ALA A 27 -2.21 23.90 -50.64
C ALA A 27 -1.89 22.46 -50.17
N PRO A 28 -2.21 21.43 -50.95
CA PRO A 28 -1.91 20.04 -50.62
C PRO A 28 -0.43 19.68 -50.89
N PRO A 29 0.18 18.75 -50.12
CA PRO A 29 1.54 18.31 -50.39
C PRO A 29 1.59 17.40 -51.62
N THR A 30 2.43 17.80 -52.58
CA THR A 30 2.85 16.99 -53.73
C THR A 30 3.79 15.87 -53.28
N GLY A 31 3.51 14.64 -53.71
CA GLY A 31 4.35 13.45 -53.46
C GLY A 31 5.71 13.46 -54.20
N PRO A 32 6.53 12.41 -54.00
CA PRO A 32 7.94 12.38 -54.39
C PRO A 32 8.17 11.78 -55.80
N PRO A 33 9.32 12.04 -56.45
CA PRO A 33 9.77 11.22 -57.58
C PRO A 33 11.14 10.53 -57.39
N GLY A 34 11.20 9.24 -57.79
CA GLY A 34 12.37 8.47 -58.29
C GLY A 34 13.30 7.85 -57.22
N ALA A 35 13.48 6.52 -57.05
CA ALA A 35 13.88 5.41 -57.96
C ALA A 35 15.22 5.68 -58.67
N GLY A 36 16.34 4.92 -58.57
CA GLY A 36 16.79 3.65 -57.95
C GLY A 36 18.36 3.64 -58.03
N PRO A 37 19.13 2.51 -58.07
CA PRO A 37 18.73 1.11 -58.24
C PRO A 37 19.41 0.05 -57.31
N ARG A 38 18.68 -1.06 -57.13
CA ARG A 38 19.04 -2.50 -57.20
C ARG A 38 20.36 -3.04 -56.59
N GLY A 39 20.19 -4.10 -55.78
CA GLY A 39 21.14 -5.22 -55.73
C GLY A 39 20.80 -6.34 -54.74
N ALA A 40 20.11 -7.40 -55.22
CA ALA A 40 20.18 -8.83 -54.83
C ALA A 40 19.87 -9.24 -53.35
N ALA A 41 19.19 -10.35 -53.02
CA ALA A 41 18.63 -11.49 -53.73
C ALA A 41 17.54 -12.17 -52.87
N MET A 42 16.65 -12.91 -53.52
CA MET A 42 15.60 -13.76 -52.95
C MET A 42 16.01 -15.25 -53.02
N MET A 43 15.37 -16.06 -52.13
CA MET A 43 15.12 -17.53 -52.14
C MET A 43 16.05 -18.43 -51.28
N PRO A 44 15.60 -19.63 -50.82
CA PRO A 44 14.27 -20.15 -50.45
C PRO A 44 14.31 -20.97 -49.10
N PRO A 45 13.21 -21.63 -48.63
CA PRO A 45 13.15 -22.25 -47.30
C PRO A 45 13.61 -23.72 -47.30
N GLY A 46 14.29 -24.15 -46.22
CA GLY A 46 14.78 -25.51 -46.08
C GLY A 46 15.17 -25.89 -44.64
N GLN A 47 14.36 -26.79 -44.09
CA GLN A 47 14.52 -27.66 -42.91
C GLN A 47 15.92 -27.84 -42.31
N THR A 48 16.02 -27.69 -40.99
CA THR A 48 16.56 -28.63 -39.98
C THR A 48 16.27 -27.97 -38.62
N GLY A 49 15.77 -28.59 -37.56
CA GLY A 49 15.73 -29.99 -37.20
C GLY A 49 16.28 -30.18 -35.79
N HIS A 50 15.77 -29.49 -34.75
CA HIS A 50 15.96 -29.93 -33.36
C HIS A 50 14.71 -29.66 -32.53
N ARG A 51 13.94 -30.74 -32.34
CA ARG A 51 12.92 -30.89 -31.29
C ARG A 51 13.60 -30.80 -29.92
N ARG A 52 13.07 -29.97 -29.03
CA ARG A 52 12.94 -30.33 -27.62
C ARG A 52 11.56 -29.88 -27.13
N ARG A 53 10.63 -30.84 -27.11
CA ARG A 53 9.42 -30.79 -26.29
C ARG A 53 9.81 -31.28 -24.90
N SER A 54 9.38 -30.57 -23.87
CA SER A 54 9.23 -31.05 -22.50
C SER A 54 7.97 -30.35 -21.98
N ALA A 55 6.79 -30.92 -22.20
CA ALA A 55 6.10 -31.87 -21.33
C ALA A 55 5.61 -31.20 -20.03
N ALA A 56 4.28 -31.07 -19.97
CA ALA A 56 3.52 -30.75 -18.76
C ALA A 56 3.73 -31.83 -17.68
N PRO A 57 3.72 -31.50 -16.39
CA PRO A 57 3.73 -32.51 -15.35
C PRO A 57 2.32 -33.01 -15.07
N THR A 58 2.13 -34.32 -15.24
CA THR A 58 1.02 -35.10 -14.71
C THR A 58 1.22 -35.39 -13.22
N VAL A 59 0.10 -35.37 -12.49
CA VAL A 59 -0.09 -35.81 -11.10
C VAL A 59 0.39 -37.24 -10.86
N PRO A 60 0.95 -37.53 -9.68
CA PRO A 60 0.68 -38.78 -8.97
C PRO A 60 0.12 -38.52 -7.56
N THR A 61 -0.94 -39.24 -7.24
CA THR A 61 -1.64 -39.29 -5.95
C THR A 61 -0.89 -40.16 -4.94
N GLU A 62 -1.02 -39.78 -3.66
CA GLU A 62 -0.94 -40.57 -2.42
C GLU A 62 0.34 -41.38 -2.12
N GLN A 63 1.14 -40.84 -1.18
CA GLN A 63 1.79 -41.60 -0.12
C GLN A 63 1.98 -40.70 1.11
N GLU A 64 1.73 -41.30 2.27
CA GLU A 64 1.46 -40.74 3.60
C GLU A 64 2.64 -39.97 4.23
N GLU A 65 2.32 -39.08 5.18
CA GLU A 65 3.24 -38.27 6.00
C GLU A 65 4.22 -39.10 6.85
N PRO A 66 5.26 -38.44 7.41
CA PRO A 66 5.16 -38.30 8.86
C PRO A 66 5.45 -36.89 9.37
N GLU A 67 4.52 -36.45 10.22
CA GLU A 67 4.73 -35.52 11.32
C GLU A 67 5.86 -36.04 12.24
N ASP A 68 6.98 -35.33 12.35
CA ASP A 68 7.88 -35.47 13.51
C ASP A 68 8.85 -34.28 13.60
N MET A 69 8.34 -33.15 14.08
CA MET A 69 9.15 -32.08 14.68
C MET A 69 8.46 -31.49 15.92
N GLN A 70 7.75 -32.33 16.69
CA GLN A 70 7.12 -31.93 17.96
C GLN A 70 7.20 -33.04 19.02
N THR A 71 8.35 -33.71 19.18
CA THR A 71 8.51 -34.76 20.22
C THR A 71 9.94 -34.87 20.75
N ALA A 72 10.67 -33.76 20.89
CA ALA A 72 12.03 -33.78 21.46
C ALA A 72 12.13 -33.55 22.98
N VAL A 73 10.99 -33.51 23.71
CA VAL A 73 10.99 -33.17 25.16
C VAL A 73 10.31 -34.17 26.08
N ALA A 74 9.85 -35.32 25.59
CA ALA A 74 9.13 -36.32 26.38
C ALA A 74 9.87 -37.68 26.48
N GLY A 75 11.21 -37.67 26.53
CA GLY A 75 12.04 -38.88 26.40
C GLY A 75 12.99 -39.19 27.55
N LEU A 76 12.73 -38.73 28.79
CA LEU A 76 13.63 -39.01 29.93
C LEU A 76 12.92 -39.26 31.28
N ALA A 77 11.67 -39.73 31.24
CA ALA A 77 11.02 -40.30 32.42
C ALA A 77 10.76 -41.79 32.16
N GLU A 78 10.97 -42.61 33.19
CA GLU A 78 10.83 -44.06 33.23
C GLU A 78 12.04 -44.89 32.75
N LYS A 79 12.99 -45.08 33.66
CA LYS A 79 13.45 -46.43 34.08
C LYS A 79 14.47 -46.31 35.21
N PHE A 80 14.00 -46.43 36.46
CA PHE A 80 14.79 -47.04 37.52
C PHE A 80 13.85 -47.86 38.40
N SER A 81 13.87 -49.17 38.17
CA SER A 81 13.30 -50.17 39.06
C SER A 81 14.28 -50.39 40.22
N GLU A 82 13.74 -50.33 41.43
CA GLU A 82 14.40 -50.73 42.67
C GLU A 82 14.66 -52.24 42.65
N GLU A 83 15.87 -52.64 43.03
CA GLU A 83 16.18 -54.02 43.43
C GLU A 83 17.06 -53.94 44.69
N GLU A 84 16.52 -54.45 45.80
CA GLU A 84 17.20 -54.60 47.09
C GLU A 84 18.32 -55.64 47.03
N ALA A 85 19.40 -55.41 47.78
CA ALA A 85 20.17 -56.48 48.41
C ALA A 85 20.90 -55.98 49.68
N ASP A 86 20.59 -56.65 50.79
CA ASP A 86 21.16 -56.52 52.13
C ASP A 86 22.69 -56.68 52.21
N VAL A 87 23.35 -55.89 53.08
CA VAL A 87 24.25 -56.46 54.11
C VAL A 87 24.42 -55.51 55.30
N ALA A 88 24.22 -56.06 56.50
CA ALA A 88 24.43 -55.40 57.78
C ALA A 88 25.92 -55.22 58.12
N PHE A 89 26.28 -54.08 58.71
CA PHE A 89 27.41 -53.95 59.64
C PHE A 89 27.14 -52.77 60.59
N GLU A 90 26.99 -53.05 61.89
CA GLU A 90 27.07 -52.03 62.94
C GLU A 90 28.53 -51.69 63.18
N GLU A 91 28.93 -50.43 62.99
CA GLU A 91 29.90 -49.81 63.89
C GLU A 91 29.73 -48.29 63.88
N SER A 92 29.67 -47.73 65.09
CA SER A 92 29.51 -46.32 65.40
C SER A 92 30.69 -45.49 64.90
N ASP A 93 30.47 -44.60 63.92
CA ASP A 93 31.47 -43.61 63.51
C ASP A 93 30.87 -42.18 63.52
N PRO A 94 31.33 -41.27 64.41
CA PRO A 94 30.83 -39.90 64.52
C PRO A 94 31.11 -39.02 63.29
N ILE A 95 31.82 -39.53 62.28
CA ILE A 95 32.11 -38.84 61.02
C ILE A 95 30.89 -38.86 60.07
N ALA A 96 30.02 -39.89 60.12
CA ALA A 96 28.85 -39.99 59.25
C ALA A 96 27.84 -38.84 59.47
N HIS A 97 27.73 -38.35 60.71
CA HIS A 97 26.89 -37.20 61.05
C HIS A 97 27.47 -35.86 60.56
N MET A 98 28.78 -35.76 60.34
CA MET A 98 29.40 -34.57 59.74
C MET A 98 29.27 -34.54 58.22
N VAL A 99 29.27 -35.71 57.56
CA VAL A 99 29.08 -35.80 56.10
C VAL A 99 27.63 -35.50 55.72
N HIS A 100 26.65 -35.93 56.51
CA HIS A 100 25.24 -35.61 56.25
C HIS A 100 24.91 -34.14 56.48
N LYS A 101 25.59 -33.49 57.43
CA LYS A 101 25.46 -32.05 57.71
C LYS A 101 26.25 -31.18 56.70
N ALA A 102 27.15 -31.79 55.94
CA ALA A 102 27.86 -31.14 54.83
C ALA A 102 27.11 -31.30 53.49
N THR A 103 26.34 -32.36 53.30
CA THR A 103 25.46 -32.51 52.13
C THR A 103 24.19 -31.65 52.23
N GLU A 104 23.67 -31.37 53.42
CA GLU A 104 22.59 -30.36 53.61
C GLU A 104 23.07 -28.91 53.37
N ARG A 105 24.38 -28.67 53.24
CA ARG A 105 24.94 -27.33 53.06
C ARG A 105 25.47 -27.05 51.65
N VAL A 106 25.24 -27.97 50.72
CA VAL A 106 25.54 -27.82 49.28
C VAL A 106 24.27 -27.88 48.43
N GLU A 107 23.08 -27.63 49.02
CA GLU A 107 21.97 -27.11 48.24
C GLU A 107 22.31 -25.67 47.84
N SER A 108 22.96 -25.57 46.69
CA SER A 108 23.40 -24.31 46.10
C SER A 108 22.20 -23.35 45.97
N PRO A 109 22.37 -22.04 46.22
CA PRO A 109 21.36 -21.02 45.95
C PRO A 109 20.96 -20.93 44.46
N ALA A 110 21.60 -21.72 43.58
CA ALA A 110 21.26 -21.87 42.18
C ALA A 110 19.97 -22.68 41.96
N GLY A 111 19.62 -23.65 42.82
CA GLY A 111 18.37 -24.42 42.67
C GLY A 111 17.14 -23.56 42.88
N THR A 112 17.15 -22.76 43.96
CA THR A 112 16.07 -21.80 44.29
C THR A 112 15.99 -20.65 43.29
N GLU A 113 17.12 -20.22 42.74
CA GLU A 113 17.16 -19.16 41.73
C GLU A 113 16.64 -19.67 40.38
N VAL A 114 16.97 -20.90 39.99
CA VAL A 114 16.45 -21.55 38.77
C VAL A 114 14.93 -21.72 38.88
N GLU A 115 14.41 -22.17 40.03
CA GLU A 115 12.96 -22.26 40.27
C GLU A 115 12.27 -20.90 40.21
N ARG A 116 12.87 -19.86 40.79
CA ARG A 116 12.35 -18.49 40.71
C ARG A 116 12.32 -17.97 39.27
N LEU A 117 13.40 -18.17 38.52
CA LEU A 117 13.48 -17.76 37.11
C LEU A 117 12.50 -18.56 36.24
N GLN A 118 12.28 -19.85 36.53
CA GLN A 118 11.26 -20.64 35.85
C GLN A 118 9.86 -20.11 36.12
N ALA A 119 9.55 -19.75 37.37
CA ALA A 119 8.28 -19.14 37.72
C ALA A 119 8.09 -17.76 37.05
N GLU A 120 9.14 -16.95 36.97
CA GLU A 120 9.12 -15.67 36.25
C GLU A 120 8.92 -15.85 34.75
N VAL A 121 9.62 -16.81 34.13
CA VAL A 121 9.44 -17.15 32.70
C VAL A 121 8.02 -17.63 32.43
N GLU A 122 7.44 -18.45 33.31
CA GLU A 122 6.07 -18.92 33.17
C GLU A 122 5.07 -17.77 33.30
N GLN A 123 5.28 -16.86 34.25
CA GLN A 123 4.47 -15.65 34.39
C GLN A 123 4.58 -14.75 33.15
N LEU A 124 5.77 -14.57 32.59
CA LEU A 124 5.99 -13.79 31.36
C LEU A 124 5.33 -14.46 30.16
N ARG A 125 5.40 -15.78 30.04
CA ARG A 125 4.72 -16.54 28.97
C ARG A 125 3.20 -16.41 29.06
N ALA A 126 2.64 -16.53 30.27
CA ALA A 126 1.21 -16.33 30.50
C ALA A 126 0.79 -14.89 30.18
N GLY A 127 1.59 -13.90 30.61
CA GLY A 127 1.37 -12.48 30.29
C GLY A 127 1.42 -12.21 28.78
N LEU A 128 2.40 -12.79 28.08
CA LEU A 128 2.54 -12.68 26.63
C LEU A 128 1.35 -13.31 25.90
N ALA A 129 0.94 -14.53 26.28
CA ALA A 129 -0.21 -15.20 25.69
C ALA A 129 -1.51 -14.39 25.86
N GLY A 130 -1.72 -13.82 27.06
CA GLY A 130 -2.84 -12.91 27.32
C GLY A 130 -2.80 -11.64 26.46
N ALA A 131 -1.63 -11.02 26.32
CA ALA A 131 -1.46 -9.86 25.47
C ALA A 131 -1.71 -10.18 23.98
N THR A 132 -1.22 -11.32 23.49
CA THR A 132 -1.46 -11.77 22.11
C THR A 132 -2.95 -12.02 21.85
N SER A 133 -3.67 -12.63 22.79
CA SER A 133 -5.13 -12.80 22.67
C SER A 133 -5.85 -11.45 22.59
N TYR A 134 -5.51 -10.52 23.49
CA TYR A 134 -6.15 -9.20 23.53
C TYR A 134 -5.87 -8.37 22.26
N ILE A 135 -4.63 -8.43 21.75
CA ILE A 135 -4.26 -7.78 20.48
C ILE A 135 -5.05 -8.40 19.33
N SER A 136 -5.13 -9.74 19.27
CA SER A 136 -5.89 -10.43 18.23
C SER A 136 -7.37 -10.04 18.23
N ASP A 137 -7.99 -9.91 19.40
CA ASP A 137 -9.40 -9.52 19.53
C ASP A 137 -9.64 -8.09 19.01
N ILE A 138 -8.70 -7.17 19.25
CA ILE A 138 -8.76 -5.80 18.74
C ILE A 138 -8.51 -5.74 17.24
N GLU A 139 -7.52 -6.50 16.75
CA GLU A 139 -7.13 -6.50 15.34
C GLU A 139 -8.10 -7.30 14.45
N GLN A 140 -8.81 -8.29 14.98
CA GLN A 140 -9.73 -9.14 14.22
C GLN A 140 -11.20 -8.89 14.59
N GLN A 141 -11.53 -7.66 14.95
CA GLN A 141 -12.92 -7.27 15.15
C GLN A 141 -13.73 -7.57 13.88
N PRO A 142 -14.87 -8.29 13.98
CA PRO A 142 -15.71 -8.56 12.83
C PRO A 142 -16.26 -7.25 12.28
N MET A 143 -16.04 -7.01 10.99
CA MET A 143 -16.52 -5.80 10.32
C MET A 143 -17.90 -6.07 9.71
N PRO A 144 -18.96 -5.37 10.14
CA PRO A 144 -20.28 -5.56 9.56
C PRO A 144 -20.34 -4.97 8.14
N PRO A 145 -21.23 -5.48 7.26
CA PRO A 145 -21.48 -4.85 5.98
C PRO A 145 -22.18 -3.51 6.15
N ILE A 146 -21.93 -2.56 5.25
CA ILE A 146 -22.56 -1.24 5.26
C ILE A 146 -23.68 -1.24 4.22
N VAL A 147 -24.89 -0.82 4.63
CA VAL A 147 -26.04 -0.68 3.73
C VAL A 147 -26.28 0.79 3.47
N GLY A 148 -26.00 1.24 2.24
CA GLY A 148 -26.27 2.59 1.78
C GLY A 148 -27.51 2.67 0.89
N GLU A 149 -27.75 3.86 0.33
CA GLU A 149 -28.87 4.08 -0.59
C GLU A 149 -28.61 3.39 -1.94
N GLY A 150 -29.17 2.19 -2.13
CA GLY A 150 -29.06 1.44 -3.39
C GLY A 150 -27.75 0.68 -3.56
N PHE A 151 -26.93 0.55 -2.51
CA PHE A 151 -25.73 -0.26 -2.52
C PHE A 151 -25.48 -0.94 -1.17
N VAL A 152 -24.69 -2.01 -1.20
CA VAL A 152 -24.21 -2.70 -0.01
C VAL A 152 -22.70 -2.84 -0.14
N ILE A 153 -21.97 -2.36 0.85
CA ILE A 153 -20.53 -2.62 0.97
C ILE A 153 -20.39 -3.94 1.71
N PRO A 154 -19.87 -4.99 1.07
CA PRO A 154 -19.67 -6.28 1.75
C PRO A 154 -18.70 -6.16 2.92
N ASP A 155 -18.89 -7.03 3.91
CA ASP A 155 -18.03 -7.16 5.09
C ASP A 155 -16.54 -7.30 4.74
N TYR A 156 -16.20 -8.09 3.72
CA TYR A 156 -14.81 -8.26 3.28
C TYR A 156 -14.20 -6.99 2.70
N VAL A 157 -14.99 -6.10 2.09
CA VAL A 157 -14.50 -4.81 1.58
C VAL A 157 -14.23 -3.88 2.75
N VAL A 158 -15.15 -3.81 3.71
CA VAL A 158 -14.96 -3.04 4.95
C VAL A 158 -13.71 -3.53 5.71
N ALA A 159 -13.55 -4.85 5.83
CA ALA A 159 -12.38 -5.46 6.43
C ALA A 159 -11.09 -5.12 5.67
N ASP A 160 -11.13 -5.04 4.35
CA ASP A 160 -9.95 -4.69 3.55
C ASP A 160 -9.53 -3.23 3.74
N PHE A 161 -10.49 -2.31 3.84
CA PHE A 161 -10.21 -0.93 4.26
C PHE A 161 -9.50 -0.93 5.62
N VAL A 162 -10.13 -1.49 6.65
CA VAL A 162 -9.60 -1.43 8.03
C VAL A 162 -8.22 -2.09 8.13
N ARG A 163 -8.04 -3.25 7.51
CA ARG A 163 -6.76 -3.94 7.42
C ARG A 163 -5.70 -3.05 6.77
N THR A 164 -6.03 -2.43 5.64
CA THR A 164 -5.11 -1.54 4.91
C THR A 164 -4.75 -0.32 5.73
N GLY A 165 -5.73 0.34 6.38
CA GLY A 165 -5.51 1.51 7.23
C GLY A 165 -4.54 1.22 8.38
N ARG A 166 -4.70 0.07 9.05
CA ARG A 166 -3.78 -0.41 10.09
C ARG A 166 -2.39 -0.71 9.54
N LEU A 167 -2.30 -1.35 8.38
CA LEU A 167 -1.03 -1.67 7.71
C LEU A 167 -0.24 -0.40 7.40
N ILE A 168 -0.84 0.58 6.72
CA ILE A 168 -0.14 1.83 6.34
C ILE A 168 0.21 2.69 7.56
N HIS A 169 -0.58 2.61 8.62
CA HIS A 169 -0.25 3.28 9.89
C HIS A 169 0.96 2.63 10.57
N ARG A 170 0.99 1.29 10.63
CA ARG A 170 2.11 0.53 11.21
C ARG A 170 3.41 0.74 10.42
N ASP A 171 3.32 0.85 9.10
CA ASP A 171 4.46 1.12 8.23
C ASP A 171 4.94 2.59 8.33
N GLY A 172 4.26 3.44 9.10
CA GLY A 172 4.64 4.84 9.28
C GLY A 172 4.36 5.73 8.05
N LEU A 173 3.55 5.25 7.10
CA LEU A 173 3.16 6.03 5.92
C LEU A 173 2.07 7.06 6.23
N VAL A 174 1.33 6.87 7.33
CA VAL A 174 0.30 7.80 7.83
C VAL A 174 0.33 7.92 9.35
N HIS A 175 -0.06 9.09 9.85
CA HIS A 175 -0.07 9.41 11.28
C HIS A 175 -1.34 10.19 11.66
N GLY A 176 -2.02 9.76 12.72
CA GLY A 176 -3.25 10.42 13.17
C GLY A 176 -4.36 10.36 12.12
N ILE A 177 -4.86 11.52 11.70
CA ILE A 177 -5.94 11.69 10.72
C ILE A 177 -5.43 11.89 9.29
N SER A 178 -4.15 11.65 9.07
CA SER A 178 -3.48 11.92 7.80
C SER A 178 -3.71 10.75 6.83
N GLY A 179 -3.95 11.10 5.56
CA GLY A 179 -4.10 10.12 4.48
C GLY A 179 -5.55 9.71 4.24
N THR A 180 -5.77 9.05 3.12
CA THR A 180 -7.11 8.65 2.65
C THR A 180 -7.01 7.39 1.82
N LEU A 181 -8.02 6.51 1.92
CA LEU A 181 -8.14 5.30 1.12
C LEU A 181 -9.40 5.38 0.27
N SER A 182 -9.33 4.83 -0.93
CA SER A 182 -10.51 4.67 -1.79
C SER A 182 -10.35 3.52 -2.76
N MET A 183 -11.46 2.94 -3.19
CA MET A 183 -11.47 1.94 -4.26
C MET A 183 -12.77 2.00 -5.07
N LEU A 184 -12.72 1.48 -6.29
CA LEU A 184 -13.90 1.20 -7.09
C LEU A 184 -14.56 -0.10 -6.64
N ALA A 185 -15.88 -0.06 -6.50
CA ALA A 185 -16.67 -1.25 -6.26
C ALA A 185 -16.64 -2.15 -7.50
N LEU A 186 -16.51 -3.46 -7.27
CA LEU A 186 -16.44 -4.45 -8.36
C LEU A 186 -17.82 -4.97 -8.77
N ASP A 187 -18.80 -4.85 -7.89
CA ASP A 187 -20.17 -5.31 -8.06
C ASP A 187 -21.05 -4.26 -8.77
N GLN A 188 -20.77 -2.97 -8.55
CA GLN A 188 -21.51 -1.87 -9.13
C GLN A 188 -20.60 -0.93 -9.93
N PRO A 189 -20.91 -0.67 -11.21
CA PRO A 189 -20.15 0.28 -12.00
C PRO A 189 -20.26 1.69 -11.41
N ASN A 190 -19.16 2.43 -11.51
CA ASN A 190 -19.02 3.82 -11.06
C ASN A 190 -19.20 4.06 -9.56
N LEU A 191 -19.41 3.04 -8.73
CA LEU A 191 -19.48 3.21 -7.28
C LEU A 191 -18.07 3.27 -6.70
N VAL A 192 -17.80 4.28 -5.88
CA VAL A 192 -16.54 4.48 -5.16
C VAL A 192 -16.81 4.36 -3.68
N HIS A 193 -15.96 3.61 -3.00
CA HIS A 193 -15.87 3.59 -1.54
C HIS A 193 -14.63 4.38 -1.14
N MET A 194 -14.74 5.21 -0.10
CA MET A 194 -13.65 6.05 0.39
C MET A 194 -13.73 6.20 1.91
N THR A 195 -12.59 6.41 2.57
CA THR A 195 -12.55 6.84 3.97
C THR A 195 -12.99 8.29 4.11
N ALA A 196 -13.86 8.57 5.08
CA ALA A 196 -14.32 9.91 5.42
C ALA A 196 -13.15 10.86 5.71
N GLU A 197 -13.41 12.14 5.54
CA GLU A 197 -12.46 13.20 5.87
C GLU A 197 -12.02 13.09 7.33
N SER A 198 -10.72 13.23 7.56
CA SER A 198 -10.10 13.16 8.88
C SER A 198 -10.30 11.84 9.63
N ALA A 199 -10.56 10.74 8.91
CA ALA A 199 -10.60 9.41 9.53
C ALA A 199 -9.21 9.00 10.05
N ALA A 200 -9.16 8.52 11.29
CA ALA A 200 -7.93 7.96 11.86
C ALA A 200 -7.69 6.55 11.31
N LEU A 201 -6.99 6.43 10.18
CA LEU A 201 -6.87 5.18 9.41
C LEU A 201 -6.34 3.99 10.21
N GLY A 202 -5.46 4.23 11.18
CA GLY A 202 -4.92 3.18 12.05
C GLY A 202 -5.93 2.60 13.06
N GLN A 203 -7.05 3.28 13.29
CA GLN A 203 -8.06 2.94 14.31
C GLN A 203 -9.48 2.95 13.73
N MET A 204 -9.62 2.89 12.42
CA MET A 204 -10.92 3.02 11.77
C MET A 204 -11.75 1.73 11.82
N ASP A 205 -13.06 1.92 11.69
CA ASP A 205 -14.10 0.89 11.61
C ASP A 205 -15.00 1.14 10.39
N GLU A 206 -16.14 0.44 10.30
CA GLU A 206 -17.10 0.61 9.20
C GLU A 206 -17.71 2.02 9.13
N SER A 207 -17.76 2.75 10.25
CA SER A 207 -18.53 3.99 10.36
C SER A 207 -17.93 5.14 9.56
N VAL A 208 -16.64 5.05 9.24
CA VAL A 208 -15.92 6.08 8.50
C VAL A 208 -15.86 5.81 7.00
N ILE A 209 -16.51 4.78 6.48
CA ILE A 209 -16.53 4.55 5.03
C ILE A 209 -17.72 5.30 4.41
N VAL A 210 -17.40 6.20 3.50
CA VAL A 210 -18.36 6.94 2.68
C VAL A 210 -18.38 6.38 1.26
N SER A 211 -19.48 6.59 0.55
CA SER A 211 -19.62 6.09 -0.82
C SER A 211 -20.43 7.03 -1.68
N GLY A 212 -20.08 7.09 -2.95
CA GLY A 212 -20.69 7.95 -3.95
C GLY A 212 -20.34 7.45 -5.35
N ARG A 213 -20.92 8.07 -6.38
CA ARG A 213 -20.66 7.66 -7.77
C ARG A 213 -19.68 8.60 -8.46
N LEU A 214 -18.85 8.05 -9.34
CA LEU A 214 -17.95 8.83 -10.18
C LEU A 214 -18.75 9.83 -11.03
N GLY A 215 -18.35 11.10 -10.95
CA GLY A 215 -18.97 12.19 -11.70
C GLY A 215 -20.23 12.80 -11.06
N GLU A 216 -20.69 12.25 -9.93
CA GLU A 216 -21.72 12.88 -9.09
C GLU A 216 -21.09 13.83 -8.06
N GLU A 217 -21.96 14.56 -7.34
CA GLU A 217 -21.52 15.42 -6.23
C GLU A 217 -20.87 14.58 -5.12
N GLU A 218 -20.03 15.26 -4.34
CA GLU A 218 -19.34 14.66 -3.21
C GLU A 218 -20.33 14.09 -2.18
N PRO A 219 -20.19 12.82 -1.75
CA PRO A 219 -21.01 12.28 -0.69
C PRO A 219 -20.65 12.95 0.65
N MET A 220 -21.66 13.11 1.51
CA MET A 220 -21.48 13.81 2.78
C MET A 220 -20.36 13.18 3.62
N GLY A 221 -19.38 14.01 3.99
CA GLY A 221 -18.25 13.63 4.84
C GLY A 221 -17.01 13.11 4.11
N ALA A 222 -16.97 13.10 2.76
CA ALA A 222 -15.77 12.70 2.03
C ALA A 222 -14.67 13.79 2.00
N GLY A 223 -15.06 15.07 2.06
CA GLY A 223 -14.18 16.22 2.03
C GLY A 223 -13.49 16.44 0.67
N ALA A 224 -12.54 17.38 0.65
CA ALA A 224 -11.83 17.81 -0.55
C ALA A 224 -11.07 16.69 -1.28
N ALA A 225 -10.73 15.59 -0.60
CA ALA A 225 -10.04 14.44 -1.18
C ALA A 225 -10.91 13.67 -2.19
N TRP A 226 -12.24 13.75 -2.11
CA TRP A 226 -13.16 13.02 -2.99
C TRP A 226 -12.86 13.24 -4.47
N ARG A 227 -12.71 14.51 -4.86
CA ARG A 227 -12.51 14.89 -6.26
C ARG A 227 -11.17 14.40 -6.79
N ILE A 228 -10.13 14.42 -5.96
CA ILE A 228 -8.79 13.94 -6.30
C ILE A 228 -8.83 12.42 -6.54
N HIS A 229 -9.31 11.66 -5.57
CA HIS A 229 -9.37 10.20 -5.70
C HIS A 229 -10.30 9.77 -6.85
N SER A 230 -11.42 10.46 -7.07
CA SER A 230 -12.32 10.16 -8.19
C SER A 230 -11.60 10.22 -9.54
N VAL A 231 -10.77 11.25 -9.76
CA VAL A 231 -9.97 11.38 -10.98
C VAL A 231 -8.88 10.32 -11.04
N LEU A 232 -8.16 10.07 -9.94
CA LEU A 232 -7.06 9.10 -9.91
C LEU A 232 -7.56 7.66 -10.09
N LEU A 233 -8.68 7.28 -9.45
CA LEU A 233 -9.35 5.99 -9.65
C LEU A 233 -9.82 5.83 -11.10
N ALA A 234 -10.40 6.87 -11.71
CA ALA A 234 -10.82 6.81 -13.11
C ALA A 234 -9.64 6.60 -14.06
N VAL A 235 -8.49 7.26 -13.82
CA VAL A 235 -7.26 7.06 -14.60
C VAL A 235 -6.68 5.66 -14.36
N ALA A 236 -6.63 5.22 -13.11
CA ALA A 236 -6.11 3.90 -12.74
C ALA A 236 -6.94 2.77 -13.36
N ALA A 237 -8.28 2.88 -13.33
CA ALA A 237 -9.18 1.88 -13.88
C ALA A 237 -8.96 1.60 -15.38
N LEU A 238 -8.50 2.60 -16.14
CA LEU A 238 -8.13 2.42 -17.56
C LEU A 238 -6.89 1.52 -17.74
N ASN A 239 -6.04 1.40 -16.72
CA ASN A 239 -4.80 0.62 -16.76
C ASN A 239 -4.94 -0.73 -16.04
N TYR A 240 -5.90 -0.88 -15.14
CA TYR A 240 -6.10 -2.06 -14.29
C TYR A 240 -7.42 -2.79 -14.59
N ASP A 241 -7.82 -2.85 -15.87
CA ASP A 241 -9.00 -3.61 -16.35
C ASP A 241 -10.31 -3.30 -15.59
N GLY A 242 -10.56 -2.01 -15.35
CA GLY A 242 -11.74 -1.52 -14.64
C GLY A 242 -11.66 -1.59 -13.12
N ARG A 243 -10.59 -2.17 -12.55
CA ARG A 243 -10.33 -2.17 -11.10
C ARG A 243 -9.49 -0.96 -10.74
N ALA A 244 -9.71 -0.38 -9.57
CA ALA A 244 -8.81 0.64 -9.05
C ALA A 244 -8.93 0.75 -7.54
N ALA A 245 -7.78 0.89 -6.89
CA ALA A 245 -7.62 1.36 -5.53
C ALA A 245 -6.63 2.53 -5.55
N CYS A 246 -6.85 3.49 -4.67
CA CYS A 246 -6.01 4.68 -4.52
C CYS A 246 -5.85 4.97 -3.03
N MET A 247 -4.61 5.27 -2.64
CA MET A 247 -4.29 5.73 -1.29
C MET A 247 -3.46 7.00 -1.34
N HIS A 248 -3.80 7.95 -0.48
CA HIS A 248 -2.97 9.10 -0.20
C HIS A 248 -2.23 8.84 1.11
N VAL A 249 -0.90 8.94 1.07
CA VAL A 249 -0.03 8.69 2.21
C VAL A 249 0.99 9.82 2.37
N GLN A 250 1.36 10.15 3.60
CA GLN A 250 2.39 11.15 3.93
C GLN A 250 3.76 10.48 4.10
N SER A 251 4.19 9.71 3.11
CA SER A 251 5.49 9.03 3.08
C SER A 251 6.62 10.02 3.40
N PRO A 252 7.27 9.96 4.60
CA PRO A 252 8.10 11.05 5.09
C PRO A 252 9.30 11.42 4.21
N TYR A 253 10.05 10.43 3.71
CA TYR A 253 11.24 10.66 2.88
C TYR A 253 10.85 11.17 1.50
N THR A 254 9.83 10.57 0.88
CA THR A 254 9.32 11.04 -0.42
C THR A 254 8.79 12.47 -0.32
N THR A 255 8.03 12.77 0.73
CA THR A 255 7.46 14.10 0.98
C THR A 255 8.58 15.11 1.24
N ALA A 256 9.58 14.77 2.06
CA ALA A 256 10.73 15.64 2.33
C ALA A 256 11.54 15.95 1.06
N LEU A 257 11.84 14.94 0.24
CA LEU A 257 12.55 15.15 -1.02
C LEU A 257 11.73 15.98 -2.02
N SER A 258 10.40 15.84 -2.01
CA SER A 258 9.52 16.64 -2.87
C SER A 258 9.59 18.14 -2.59
N LEU A 259 9.97 18.55 -1.36
CA LEU A 259 10.07 19.97 -1.00
C LEU A 259 11.26 20.69 -1.64
N LYS A 260 12.18 19.96 -2.28
CA LYS A 260 13.31 20.59 -2.98
C LYS A 260 12.82 21.41 -4.17
N ASP A 261 13.11 22.71 -4.14
CA ASP A 261 12.79 23.63 -5.24
C ASP A 261 13.32 23.11 -6.59
N ASP A 262 12.58 23.39 -7.66
CA ASP A 262 12.88 22.99 -9.05
C ASP A 262 12.97 21.47 -9.31
N LEU A 263 12.59 20.63 -8.33
CA LEU A 263 12.49 19.18 -8.52
C LEU A 263 11.08 18.77 -8.92
N PHE A 264 10.91 18.27 -10.16
CA PHE A 264 9.61 17.83 -10.68
C PHE A 264 9.52 16.30 -10.87
N ILE A 265 10.64 15.59 -10.70
CA ILE A 265 10.73 14.15 -10.94
C ILE A 265 11.64 13.53 -9.88
N LEU A 266 11.16 12.46 -9.24
CA LEU A 266 11.99 11.55 -8.45
C LEU A 266 12.29 10.28 -9.25
N ARG A 267 13.53 9.80 -9.14
CA ARG A 267 13.94 8.52 -9.72
C ARG A 267 14.54 7.67 -8.60
N PRO A 268 13.97 6.48 -8.32
CA PRO A 268 14.58 5.52 -7.41
C PRO A 268 16.02 5.18 -7.80
N PRO A 269 17.01 5.33 -6.89
CA PRO A 269 18.40 4.99 -7.18
C PRO A 269 18.69 3.50 -7.01
N ASP A 270 17.87 2.77 -6.25
CA ASP A 270 18.06 1.37 -5.93
C ASP A 270 17.46 0.44 -6.99
N VAL A 271 17.99 -0.78 -7.04
CA VAL A 271 17.65 -1.79 -8.07
C VAL A 271 16.17 -2.18 -8.00
N ALA A 272 15.59 -2.28 -6.80
CA ALA A 272 14.19 -2.67 -6.62
C ALA A 272 13.25 -1.56 -7.09
N GLY A 273 13.52 -0.33 -6.70
CA GLY A 273 12.79 0.85 -7.14
C GLY A 273 12.89 1.07 -8.65
N GLN A 274 14.06 0.91 -9.26
CA GLN A 274 14.24 1.02 -10.73
C GLN A 274 13.47 -0.05 -11.52
N ALA A 275 13.32 -1.25 -10.95
CA ALA A 275 12.51 -2.29 -11.57
C ALA A 275 11.00 -1.95 -11.56
N LEU A 276 10.56 -1.17 -10.57
CA LEU A 276 9.14 -0.82 -10.40
C LEU A 276 8.77 0.53 -11.01
N PHE A 277 9.66 1.51 -10.96
CA PHE A 277 9.42 2.88 -11.41
C PHE A 277 10.54 3.37 -12.34
N GLU A 278 10.16 3.84 -13.52
CA GLU A 278 11.07 4.63 -14.36
C GLU A 278 11.28 6.03 -13.75
N LYS A 279 10.18 6.61 -13.23
CA LYS A 279 10.13 7.93 -12.59
C LYS A 279 8.83 8.09 -11.79
N ALA A 280 8.85 8.96 -10.79
CA ALA A 280 7.68 9.47 -10.10
C ALA A 280 7.59 10.99 -10.32
N VAL A 281 6.44 11.49 -10.76
CA VAL A 281 6.23 12.91 -11.06
C VAL A 281 5.77 13.65 -9.81
N ILE A 282 6.35 14.82 -9.57
CA ILE A 282 5.93 15.76 -8.53
C ILE A 282 5.06 16.84 -9.17
N VAL A 283 3.92 17.09 -8.54
CA VAL A 283 2.92 18.10 -8.92
C VAL A 283 2.75 19.07 -7.75
N ASP A 284 2.68 20.36 -8.04
CA ASP A 284 2.49 21.39 -7.02
C ASP A 284 1.02 21.45 -6.60
N TYR A 285 0.77 21.48 -5.29
CA TYR A 285 -0.59 21.59 -4.77
C TYR A 285 -1.12 23.01 -4.97
N GLU A 286 -2.21 23.14 -5.73
CA GLU A 286 -2.87 24.43 -6.00
C GLU A 286 -4.36 24.37 -5.61
N GLU A 287 -4.69 24.93 -4.44
CA GLU A 287 -6.08 24.96 -3.94
C GLU A 287 -6.98 25.92 -4.73
N GLU A 288 -6.46 27.09 -5.10
CA GLU A 288 -7.21 28.11 -5.85
C GLU A 288 -7.61 27.65 -7.26
N ASN A 289 -6.87 26.70 -7.83
CA ASN A 289 -7.07 26.17 -9.18
C ASN A 289 -7.09 24.64 -9.19
N ILE A 290 -8.03 24.07 -8.43
CA ILE A 290 -8.17 22.63 -8.28
C ILE A 290 -8.32 21.89 -9.61
N ASP A 291 -8.93 22.50 -10.63
CA ASP A 291 -9.13 21.86 -11.94
C ASP A 291 -7.81 21.64 -12.69
N ASP A 292 -6.89 22.61 -12.64
CA ASP A 292 -5.57 22.44 -13.24
C ASP A 292 -4.73 21.47 -12.42
N TYR A 293 -4.80 21.54 -11.09
CA TYR A 293 -4.14 20.58 -10.20
C TYR A 293 -4.58 19.13 -10.49
N LEU A 294 -5.89 18.87 -10.63
CA LEU A 294 -6.41 17.55 -10.98
C LEU A 294 -5.92 17.09 -12.36
N ARG A 295 -5.84 18.01 -13.33
CA ARG A 295 -5.29 17.71 -14.65
C ARG A 295 -3.81 17.33 -14.56
N GLN A 296 -3.01 18.10 -13.84
CA GLN A 296 -1.59 17.85 -13.63
C GLN A 296 -1.35 16.52 -12.89
N LEU A 297 -2.14 16.22 -11.85
CA LEU A 297 -2.12 14.93 -11.15
C LEU A 297 -2.41 13.77 -12.10
N SER A 298 -3.46 13.88 -12.92
CA SER A 298 -3.85 12.82 -13.86
C SER A 298 -2.78 12.56 -14.92
N GLU A 299 -2.10 13.60 -15.38
CA GLU A 299 -1.03 13.52 -16.36
C GLU A 299 0.27 13.00 -15.72
N GLY A 300 0.62 13.49 -14.53
CA GLY A 300 1.75 13.01 -13.74
C GLY A 300 1.63 11.53 -13.41
N LEU A 301 0.43 11.07 -13.05
CA LEU A 301 0.15 9.65 -12.81
C LEU A 301 0.34 8.80 -14.07
N LYS A 302 -0.12 9.26 -15.24
CA LYS A 302 0.12 8.54 -16.51
C LYS A 302 1.60 8.47 -16.85
N GLN A 303 2.33 9.57 -16.64
CA GLN A 303 3.76 9.65 -16.92
C GLN A 303 4.61 8.79 -15.99
N SER A 304 4.14 8.47 -14.78
CA SER A 304 4.81 7.55 -13.84
C SER A 304 4.40 6.08 -14.03
N GLY A 305 3.75 5.75 -15.15
CA GLY A 305 3.31 4.39 -15.44
C GLY A 305 2.05 3.97 -14.69
N SER A 306 1.23 4.93 -14.23
CA SER A 306 -0.02 4.71 -13.50
C SER A 306 0.14 3.94 -12.18
N LYS A 307 1.17 4.31 -11.41
CA LYS A 307 1.46 3.72 -10.09
C LYS A 307 1.45 4.74 -8.96
N VAL A 308 2.13 5.88 -9.15
CA VAL A 308 2.32 6.89 -8.10
C VAL A 308 2.37 8.30 -8.68
N VAL A 309 1.82 9.28 -7.97
CA VAL A 309 2.04 10.70 -8.25
C VAL A 309 2.24 11.43 -6.93
N ILE A 310 3.18 12.37 -6.89
CA ILE A 310 3.57 13.05 -5.67
C ILE A 310 2.95 14.44 -5.68
N SER A 311 2.24 14.80 -4.62
CA SER A 311 1.79 16.16 -4.36
C SER A 311 2.83 16.84 -3.47
N ARG A 312 3.49 17.88 -3.98
CA ARG A 312 4.61 18.54 -3.31
C ARG A 312 4.24 18.93 -1.88
N GLY A 313 4.99 18.42 -0.91
CA GLY A 313 4.82 18.72 0.50
C GLY A 313 3.54 18.15 1.15
N ASN A 314 2.65 17.51 0.39
CA ASN A 314 1.38 16.96 0.90
C ASN A 314 1.42 15.43 1.01
N GLY A 315 2.12 14.75 0.10
CA GLY A 315 2.29 13.31 0.16
C GLY A 315 2.31 12.65 -1.20
N VAL A 316 2.04 11.35 -1.20
CA VAL A 316 2.04 10.49 -2.38
C VAL A 316 0.65 9.92 -2.56
N TYR A 317 0.11 10.04 -3.77
CA TYR A 317 -1.01 9.24 -4.22
C TYR A 317 -0.49 7.99 -4.93
N ALA A 318 -0.74 6.83 -4.36
CA ALA A 318 -0.41 5.55 -4.97
C ALA A 318 -1.69 4.85 -5.43
N VAL A 319 -1.64 4.24 -6.60
CA VAL A 319 -2.77 3.52 -7.21
C VAL A 319 -2.36 2.10 -7.58
N GLY A 320 -3.35 1.23 -7.69
CA GLY A 320 -3.21 -0.17 -8.11
C GLY A 320 -4.57 -0.78 -8.44
N ALA A 321 -4.61 -2.05 -8.82
CA ALA A 321 -5.87 -2.78 -8.98
C ALA A 321 -6.53 -3.08 -7.62
N THR A 322 -5.74 -3.21 -6.56
CA THR A 322 -6.15 -3.50 -5.18
C THR A 322 -5.39 -2.63 -4.19
N PHE A 323 -5.84 -2.59 -2.93
CA PHE A 323 -5.09 -1.90 -1.87
C PHE A 323 -3.69 -2.47 -1.68
N ASP A 324 -3.49 -3.78 -1.82
CA ASP A 324 -2.16 -4.39 -1.71
C ASP A 324 -1.20 -3.88 -2.79
N GLU A 325 -1.67 -3.74 -4.04
CA GLU A 325 -0.85 -3.22 -5.13
C GLU A 325 -0.55 -1.72 -4.95
N ALA A 326 -1.55 -0.93 -4.54
CA ALA A 326 -1.35 0.49 -4.23
C ALA A 326 -0.39 0.68 -3.04
N TRP A 327 -0.49 -0.15 -2.00
CA TRP A 327 0.43 -0.14 -0.86
C TRP A 327 1.84 -0.54 -1.28
N ASN A 328 2.01 -1.61 -2.05
CA ASN A 328 3.31 -2.02 -2.58
C ASN A 328 3.98 -0.88 -3.36
N ASN A 329 3.21 -0.16 -4.19
CA ASN A 329 3.69 1.00 -4.92
C ASN A 329 4.12 2.14 -3.97
N ALA A 330 3.31 2.47 -2.95
CA ALA A 330 3.66 3.49 -1.97
C ALA A 330 4.91 3.14 -1.15
N ALA A 331 4.94 1.92 -0.59
CA ALA A 331 6.02 1.44 0.27
C ALA A 331 7.34 1.28 -0.49
N ALA A 332 7.29 0.75 -1.72
CA ALA A 332 8.50 0.61 -2.55
C ALA A 332 9.09 1.98 -2.92
N LEU A 333 8.25 2.95 -3.30
CA LEU A 333 8.72 4.31 -3.58
C LEU A 333 9.34 4.92 -2.33
N GLU A 334 8.66 4.83 -1.18
CA GLU A 334 9.16 5.41 0.07
C GLU A 334 10.49 4.80 0.51
N HIS A 335 10.63 3.47 0.42
CA HIS A 335 11.88 2.81 0.72
C HIS A 335 13.01 3.29 -0.21
N SER A 336 12.72 3.42 -1.51
CA SER A 336 13.68 3.92 -2.49
C SER A 336 14.13 5.36 -2.17
N MET A 337 13.18 6.20 -1.76
CA MET A 337 13.42 7.60 -1.42
C MET A 337 14.18 7.72 -0.09
N MET A 338 13.96 6.83 0.86
CA MET A 338 14.77 6.72 2.07
C MET A 338 16.23 6.42 1.73
N VAL A 339 16.49 5.47 0.81
CA VAL A 339 17.85 5.16 0.34
C VAL A 339 18.50 6.38 -0.30
N LEU A 340 17.77 7.08 -1.19
CA LEU A 340 18.24 8.31 -1.83
C LEU A 340 18.60 9.38 -0.78
N TYR A 341 17.71 9.61 0.19
CA TYR A 341 17.92 10.59 1.25
C TYR A 341 19.16 10.26 2.09
N LEU A 342 19.32 9.01 2.52
CA LEU A 342 20.46 8.56 3.31
C LEU A 342 21.79 8.64 2.54
N ALA A 343 21.77 8.36 1.24
CA ALA A 343 22.95 8.51 0.40
C ALA A 343 23.35 9.98 0.23
N ILE A 344 22.39 10.89 0.04
CA ILE A 344 22.65 12.34 0.02
C ILE A 344 23.26 12.79 1.36
N ASP A 345 22.69 12.37 2.48
CA ASP A 345 23.18 12.69 3.83
C ASP A 345 24.61 12.17 4.07
N ALA A 346 24.91 10.98 3.54
CA ALA A 346 26.26 10.41 3.56
C ALA A 346 27.25 11.06 2.58
N GLY A 347 26.82 12.03 1.77
CA GLY A 347 27.65 12.69 0.76
C GLY A 347 27.95 11.83 -0.48
N ILE A 348 27.11 10.83 -0.76
CA ILE A 348 27.18 10.00 -1.97
C ILE A 348 26.37 10.68 -3.08
N ASP A 349 27.01 10.96 -4.20
CA ASP A 349 26.37 11.49 -5.40
C ASP A 349 25.82 10.35 -6.25
N ILE A 350 24.51 10.36 -6.53
CA ILE A 350 23.76 9.29 -7.23
C ILE A 350 22.89 9.83 -8.35
#